data_AF-Q1IHE1-F1
#
_entry.id   AF-Q1IHE1-F1
#
_cell.length_a   1.000
_cell.length_b   1.000
_cell.length_c   1.000
_cell.angle_alpha   90.00
_cell.angle_beta   90.00
_cell.angle_gamma   90.00
#
_symmetry.space_group_name_H-M   'P 1'
#
loop_
_entity.id
_entity.type
_entity.pdbx_description
1 polymer ?
#
loop_
_entity_poly.entity_id
_entity_poly.type
_entity_poly.pdbx_seq_one_letter_code
_entity_poly.pdbx_strand_id
1 'polypeptide(L)'
;MNVLRILPLLLALPLAAQTQTVCGPDPSADKDPSLGDFARQHRAAASTKHATVTLNEEDLKPIGPFPDITLDEQANDISIAAAYRAYIEIHTRVEIDNAVHDWYDRQVAAYNARREEVARIQSAQQGSIPYYPQYYADDQYDPQKAREQNALAQAGMQADQRIIGRNQQEMSRITSALQRLRSTFDPKGGRYDWFNTSLYQQRY
;
A
#
# COMPACT_ATOMS: atom_id res chain seq x y z
N MET A 1 32.70 30.32 23.45
CA MET A 1 32.99 30.77 22.07
C MET A 1 34.06 29.84 21.52
N ASN A 2 33.71 28.90 20.65
CA ASN A 2 34.66 28.04 19.94
C ASN A 2 34.17 27.88 18.49
N VAL A 3 35.13 27.97 17.58
CA VAL A 3 34.99 28.31 16.17
C VAL A 3 34.87 27.06 15.31
N LEU A 4 33.85 27.05 14.45
CA LEU A 4 33.79 26.65 13.04
C LEU A 4 34.91 25.72 12.50
N ARG A 5 34.52 24.56 11.93
CA ARG A 5 35.13 24.02 10.69
C ARG A 5 34.08 23.31 9.84
N ILE A 6 33.80 23.92 8.69
CA ILE A 6 32.97 23.43 7.58
C ILE A 6 33.93 22.77 6.58
N LEU A 7 33.57 21.59 6.07
CA LEU A 7 34.31 20.91 5.00
C LEU A 7 33.29 20.23 4.07
N PRO A 8 33.02 20.76 2.86
CA PRO A 8 32.24 20.05 1.87
C PRO A 8 33.19 19.32 0.91
N LEU A 9 33.14 18.00 0.89
CA LEU A 9 33.81 17.18 -0.13
C LEU A 9 32.81 16.93 -1.27
N LEU A 10 32.95 17.71 -2.34
CA LEU A 10 32.31 17.46 -3.64
C LEU A 10 32.98 16.25 -4.30
N LEU A 11 32.19 15.25 -4.69
CA LEU A 11 32.62 14.17 -5.58
C LEU A 11 31.62 14.07 -6.73
N ALA A 12 32.07 14.53 -7.90
CA ALA A 12 31.41 14.38 -9.18
C ALA A 12 31.64 12.96 -9.71
N LEU A 13 30.63 12.35 -10.34
CA LEU A 13 30.80 11.18 -11.20
C LEU A 13 30.11 11.41 -12.55
N PRO A 14 30.74 10.96 -13.66
CA PRO A 14 30.41 11.39 -15.02
C PRO A 14 29.30 10.58 -15.69
N LEU A 15 28.67 11.27 -16.63
CA LEU A 15 27.70 10.83 -17.61
C LEU A 15 28.36 9.88 -18.64
N ALA A 16 27.87 8.64 -18.75
CA ALA A 16 28.24 7.73 -19.84
C ALA A 16 27.12 7.72 -20.89
N ALA A 17 27.47 8.15 -22.10
CA ALA A 17 26.66 8.05 -23.31
C ALA A 17 27.34 7.11 -24.32
N GLN A 18 26.56 6.70 -25.33
CA GLN A 18 26.90 5.89 -26.52
C GLN A 18 26.72 4.38 -26.30
N THR A 19 26.05 3.62 -27.16
CA THR A 19 26.12 3.62 -28.64
C THR A 19 24.81 3.19 -29.31
N GLN A 20 24.53 3.81 -30.46
CA GLN A 20 23.56 3.38 -31.46
C GLN A 20 24.15 2.25 -32.32
N THR A 21 23.33 1.26 -32.68
CA THR A 21 23.72 0.16 -33.58
C THR A 21 22.73 0.03 -34.74
N VAL A 22 23.22 0.39 -35.93
CA VAL A 22 23.08 -0.25 -37.25
C VAL A 22 21.73 -0.25 -38.00
N CYS A 23 21.77 0.41 -39.16
CA CYS A 23 20.88 0.22 -40.32
C CYS A 23 21.17 -1.09 -41.07
N GLY A 24 20.14 -1.70 -41.64
CA GLY A 24 20.28 -2.68 -42.72
C GLY A 24 18.94 -3.36 -43.09
N PRO A 25 18.39 -3.15 -44.30
CA PRO A 25 17.13 -3.73 -44.76
C PRO A 25 17.37 -5.04 -45.55
N ASP A 26 16.45 -6.01 -45.49
CA ASP A 26 15.81 -6.65 -46.66
C ASP A 26 14.72 -7.69 -46.25
N PRO A 27 13.92 -8.29 -47.16
CA PRO A 27 12.47 -8.27 -47.07
C PRO A 27 11.90 -9.66 -46.76
N SER A 28 10.97 -9.73 -45.83
CA SER A 28 10.10 -10.89 -45.70
C SER A 28 8.72 -10.38 -45.34
N ALA A 29 7.84 -10.45 -46.34
CA ALA A 29 6.43 -10.18 -46.20
C ALA A 29 5.80 -11.28 -45.35
N ASP A 30 5.96 -11.19 -44.04
CA ASP A 30 5.04 -11.81 -43.09
C ASP A 30 4.07 -10.74 -42.62
N LYS A 31 2.78 -10.99 -42.85
CA LYS A 31 1.71 -10.11 -42.39
C LYS A 31 1.74 -10.09 -40.87
N ASP A 32 2.34 -9.04 -40.31
CA ASP A 32 2.18 -8.73 -38.89
C ASP A 32 0.68 -8.62 -38.58
N PRO A 33 0.17 -9.35 -37.59
CA PRO A 33 -1.23 -9.27 -37.20
C PRO A 33 -1.53 -7.84 -36.73
N SER A 34 -2.67 -7.30 -37.17
CA SER A 34 -3.04 -5.93 -36.82
C SER A 34 -3.24 -5.79 -35.31
N LEU A 35 -3.00 -4.61 -34.75
CA LEU A 35 -3.36 -4.27 -33.36
C LEU A 35 -4.82 -4.62 -33.02
N GLY A 36 -5.71 -4.62 -34.03
CA GLY A 36 -7.10 -5.05 -33.91
C GLY A 36 -7.28 -6.55 -33.65
N ASP A 37 -6.36 -7.39 -34.13
CA ASP A 37 -6.36 -8.84 -33.90
C ASP A 37 -5.83 -9.19 -32.51
N PHE A 38 -4.83 -8.45 -32.01
CA PHE A 38 -4.36 -8.56 -30.62
C PHE A 38 -5.46 -8.18 -29.61
N ALA A 39 -6.24 -7.12 -29.89
CA ALA A 39 -7.35 -6.72 -29.01
C ALA A 39 -8.48 -7.75 -28.95
N ARG A 40 -8.75 -8.46 -30.07
CA ARG A 40 -9.75 -9.54 -30.11
C ARG A 40 -9.26 -10.82 -29.41
N GLN A 41 -7.99 -11.17 -29.54
CA GLN A 41 -7.40 -12.30 -28.81
C GLN A 41 -7.40 -12.07 -27.29
N HIS A 42 -7.11 -10.85 -26.83
CA HIS A 42 -7.18 -10.52 -25.41
C HIS A 42 -8.61 -10.53 -24.85
N ARG A 43 -9.62 -10.11 -25.63
CA ARG A 43 -11.03 -10.25 -25.22
C ARG A 43 -11.51 -11.70 -25.20
N ALA A 44 -11.08 -12.52 -26.16
CA ALA A 44 -11.41 -13.94 -26.19
C ALA A 44 -10.74 -14.71 -25.03
N ALA A 45 -9.50 -14.37 -24.68
CA ALA A 45 -8.79 -14.97 -23.54
C ALA A 45 -9.30 -14.46 -22.17
N ALA A 46 -9.80 -13.23 -22.10
CA ALA A 46 -10.40 -12.67 -20.89
C ALA A 46 -11.79 -13.25 -20.56
N SER A 47 -12.45 -13.90 -21.52
CA SER A 47 -13.80 -14.46 -21.36
C SER A 47 -13.84 -15.79 -20.59
N THR A 48 -12.70 -16.44 -20.30
CA THR A 48 -12.67 -17.79 -19.71
C THR A 48 -12.09 -17.89 -18.30
N LYS A 49 -11.75 -16.78 -17.64
CA LYS A 49 -11.36 -16.80 -16.22
C LYS A 49 -11.88 -15.59 -15.48
N HIS A 50 -13.21 -15.54 -15.31
CA HIS A 50 -13.74 -15.00 -14.06
C HIS A 50 -13.36 -16.00 -12.97
N ALA A 51 -12.14 -15.89 -12.44
CA ALA A 51 -11.77 -16.58 -11.22
C ALA A 51 -12.58 -15.91 -10.09
N THR A 52 -13.78 -16.43 -9.85
CA THR A 52 -14.48 -16.21 -8.59
C THR A 52 -13.57 -16.80 -7.52
N VAL A 53 -12.83 -15.94 -6.82
CA VAL A 53 -12.14 -16.33 -5.59
C VAL A 53 -13.24 -16.54 -4.56
N THR A 54 -13.73 -17.77 -4.48
CA THR A 54 -14.57 -18.21 -3.38
C THR A 54 -13.66 -18.26 -2.17
N LEU A 55 -13.68 -17.21 -1.35
CA LEU A 55 -13.09 -17.23 -0.01
C LEU A 55 -13.79 -18.34 0.76
N ASN A 56 -13.11 -19.47 0.95
CA ASN A 56 -13.65 -20.53 1.77
C ASN A 56 -13.50 -20.13 3.25
N GLU A 57 -14.39 -20.60 4.11
CA GLU A 57 -14.31 -20.41 5.58
C GLU A 57 -12.96 -20.87 6.18
N GLU A 58 -12.20 -21.65 5.41
CA GLU A 58 -10.89 -22.17 5.73
C GLU A 58 -9.76 -21.14 5.51
N ASP A 59 -9.97 -20.18 4.61
CA ASP A 59 -9.10 -19.01 4.40
C ASP A 59 -9.30 -17.94 5.50
N LEU A 60 -10.36 -18.09 6.30
CA LEU A 60 -10.64 -17.29 7.50
C LEU A 60 -10.00 -17.87 8.77
N LYS A 61 -9.26 -18.98 8.67
CA LYS A 61 -8.52 -19.50 9.84
C LYS A 61 -7.49 -18.45 10.30
N PRO A 62 -7.48 -18.09 11.59
CA PRO A 62 -6.50 -17.14 12.09
C PRO A 62 -5.10 -17.67 11.80
N ILE A 63 -4.30 -16.87 11.09
CA ILE A 63 -2.91 -17.19 10.80
C ILE A 63 -2.15 -17.06 12.12
N GLY A 64 -1.98 -18.17 12.84
CA GLY A 64 -1.28 -18.20 14.11
C GLY A 64 -2.19 -18.03 15.35
N PRO A 65 -1.59 -18.00 16.56
CA PRO A 65 -2.32 -18.15 17.81
C PRO A 65 -3.06 -16.89 18.28
N PHE A 66 -2.75 -15.74 17.69
CA PHE A 66 -3.33 -14.45 18.06
C PHE A 66 -4.18 -13.92 16.92
N PRO A 67 -5.41 -13.47 17.20
CA PRO A 67 -6.27 -12.90 16.17
C PRO A 67 -5.68 -11.59 15.65
N ASP A 68 -5.95 -11.29 14.38
CA ASP A 68 -5.58 -10.01 13.77
C ASP A 68 -6.38 -8.87 14.38
N ILE A 69 -5.82 -7.66 14.37
CA ILE A 69 -6.54 -6.47 14.83
C ILE A 69 -7.67 -6.20 13.83
N THR A 70 -8.92 -6.34 14.27
CA THR A 70 -10.08 -6.40 13.38
C THR A 70 -10.34 -5.08 12.65
N LEU A 71 -10.74 -5.21 11.38
CA LEU A 71 -11.07 -4.08 10.49
C LEU A 71 -12.53 -3.61 10.63
N ASP A 72 -13.44 -4.50 11.04
CA ASP A 72 -14.89 -4.26 10.93
C ASP A 72 -15.64 -4.17 12.27
N GLU A 73 -15.03 -4.56 13.40
CA GLU A 73 -15.70 -4.64 14.70
C GLU A 73 -15.08 -3.76 15.80
N GLN A 74 -15.76 -3.73 16.94
CA GLN A 74 -15.31 -3.16 18.20
C GLN A 74 -13.89 -3.65 18.53
N ALA A 75 -13.07 -2.81 19.16
CA ALA A 75 -11.68 -3.13 19.42
C ALA A 75 -11.52 -4.51 20.11
N ASN A 76 -10.73 -5.40 19.50
CA ASN A 76 -10.59 -6.80 19.91
C ASN A 76 -9.37 -7.05 20.81
N ASP A 77 -8.81 -6.01 21.43
CA ASP A 77 -7.63 -6.12 22.30
C ASP A 77 -7.86 -7.04 23.50
N ILE A 78 -9.09 -7.12 24.02
CA ILE A 78 -9.45 -8.07 25.10
C ILE A 78 -9.29 -9.52 24.61
N SER A 79 -9.78 -9.82 23.40
CA SER A 79 -9.69 -11.16 22.80
C SER A 79 -8.25 -11.55 22.50
N ILE A 80 -7.44 -10.61 22.00
CA ILE A 80 -6.00 -10.82 21.76
C ILE A 80 -5.27 -11.09 23.09
N ALA A 81 -5.56 -10.29 24.13
CA ALA A 81 -5.00 -10.49 25.46
C ALA A 81 -5.39 -11.85 26.08
N ALA A 82 -6.64 -12.28 25.87
CA ALA A 82 -7.11 -13.59 26.32
C ALA A 82 -6.39 -14.74 25.57
N ALA A 83 -6.25 -14.63 24.25
CA ALA A 83 -5.51 -15.60 23.43
C ALA A 83 -4.04 -15.69 23.88
N TYR A 84 -3.40 -14.55 24.18
CA TYR A 84 -2.05 -14.53 24.74
C TYR A 84 -1.95 -15.26 26.08
N ARG A 85 -2.86 -14.98 27.02
CA ARG A 85 -2.87 -15.67 28.32
C ARG A 85 -3.04 -17.19 28.18
N ALA A 86 -3.95 -17.63 27.31
CA ALA A 86 -4.12 -19.06 27.03
C ALA A 86 -2.87 -19.67 26.38
N TYR A 87 -2.19 -18.93 25.49
CA TYR A 87 -0.99 -19.42 24.82
C TYR A 87 0.18 -19.59 25.78
N ILE A 88 0.40 -18.65 26.71
CA ILE A 88 1.54 -18.72 27.64
C ILE A 88 1.42 -19.84 28.70
N GLU A 89 0.22 -20.37 28.93
CA GLU A 89 -0.01 -21.44 29.91
C GLU A 89 0.56 -22.80 29.46
N ILE A 90 0.65 -23.04 28.15
CA ILE A 90 0.99 -24.35 27.59
C ILE A 90 2.22 -24.33 26.68
N HIS A 91 2.79 -23.16 26.38
CA HIS A 91 3.94 -23.02 25.50
C HIS A 91 5.20 -22.57 26.25
N THR A 92 6.35 -22.95 25.69
CA THR A 92 7.65 -22.49 26.17
C THR A 92 7.85 -21.00 25.88
N ARG A 93 8.80 -20.39 26.60
CA ARG A 93 9.13 -18.99 26.41
C ARG A 93 9.54 -18.66 24.96
N VAL A 94 10.33 -19.52 24.32
CA VAL A 94 10.80 -19.29 22.95
C VAL A 94 9.62 -19.31 21.96
N GLU A 95 8.67 -20.22 22.15
CA GLU A 95 7.47 -20.30 21.31
C GLU A 95 6.56 -19.09 21.51
N ILE A 96 6.44 -18.58 22.73
CA ILE A 96 5.70 -17.34 23.04
C ILE A 96 6.35 -16.15 22.34
N ASP A 97 7.66 -15.97 22.52
CA ASP A 97 8.38 -14.83 21.96
C ASP A 97 8.29 -14.82 20.42
N ASN A 98 8.45 -15.99 19.78
CA ASN A 98 8.29 -16.14 18.32
C ASN A 98 6.85 -15.84 17.87
N ALA A 99 5.84 -16.37 18.57
CA ALA A 99 4.44 -16.14 18.21
C ALA A 99 4.05 -14.66 18.30
N VAL A 100 4.53 -13.94 19.33
CA VAL A 100 4.25 -12.51 19.49
C VAL A 100 4.97 -11.70 18.42
N HIS A 101 6.19 -12.08 18.06
CA HIS A 101 6.98 -11.45 17.01
C HIS A 101 6.30 -11.61 15.63
N ASP A 102 5.97 -12.83 15.24
CA ASP A 102 5.30 -13.12 13.97
C ASP A 102 3.94 -12.41 13.85
N TRP A 103 3.17 -12.38 14.94
CA TRP A 103 1.91 -11.63 14.98
C TRP A 103 2.14 -10.13 14.82
N TYR A 104 3.11 -9.56 15.54
CA TYR A 104 3.42 -8.13 15.46
C TYR A 104 3.86 -7.73 14.04
N ASP A 105 4.73 -8.53 13.42
CA ASP A 105 5.22 -8.30 12.06
C ASP A 105 4.06 -8.29 11.05
N ARG A 106 3.07 -9.17 11.21
CA ARG A 106 1.85 -9.15 10.38
C ARG A 106 1.04 -7.87 10.58
N GLN A 107 0.88 -7.39 11.81
CA GLN A 107 0.16 -6.14 12.07
C GLN A 107 0.92 -4.92 11.50
N VAL A 108 2.26 -4.91 11.60
CA VAL A 108 3.10 -3.85 11.02
C VAL A 108 3.06 -3.88 9.49
N ALA A 109 3.09 -5.07 8.88
CA ALA A 109 2.94 -5.22 7.43
C ALA A 109 1.59 -4.68 6.94
N ALA A 110 0.50 -5.00 7.65
CA ALA A 110 -0.83 -4.45 7.35
C ALA A 110 -0.86 -2.92 7.46
N TYR A 111 -0.29 -2.36 8.54
CA TYR A 111 -0.16 -0.90 8.71
C TYR A 111 0.59 -0.25 7.53
N ASN A 112 1.74 -0.82 7.17
CA ASN A 112 2.59 -0.29 6.09
C ASN A 112 1.89 -0.35 4.73
N ALA A 113 1.19 -1.44 4.42
CA ALA A 113 0.42 -1.57 3.18
C ALA A 113 -0.67 -0.47 3.08
N ARG A 114 -1.36 -0.15 4.18
CA ARG A 114 -2.35 0.95 4.19
C ARG A 114 -1.71 2.32 4.06
N ARG A 115 -0.55 2.53 4.70
CA ARG A 115 0.24 3.77 4.56
C ARG A 115 0.71 3.99 3.13
N GLU A 116 1.24 2.95 2.49
CA GLU A 116 1.69 2.98 1.09
C GLU A 116 0.53 3.29 0.14
N GLU A 117 -0.64 2.68 0.36
CA GLU A 117 -1.81 2.96 -0.47
C GLU A 117 -2.30 4.42 -0.33
N VAL A 118 -2.30 4.98 0.89
CA VAL A 118 -2.60 6.41 1.10
C VAL A 118 -1.59 7.29 0.37
N ALA A 119 -0.29 6.99 0.49
CA ALA A 119 0.75 7.75 -0.20
C ALA A 119 0.63 7.64 -1.73
N ARG A 120 0.27 6.47 -2.25
CA ARG A 120 0.02 6.24 -3.68
C ARG A 120 -1.15 7.10 -4.19
N ILE A 121 -2.25 7.14 -3.46
CA ILE A 121 -3.41 7.98 -3.83
C ILE A 121 -3.05 9.46 -3.76
N GLN A 122 -2.38 9.89 -2.70
CA GLN A 122 -2.00 11.31 -2.53
C GLN A 122 -0.99 11.77 -3.59
N SER A 123 -0.01 10.93 -3.95
CA SER A 123 0.94 11.23 -5.02
C SER A 123 0.25 11.29 -6.39
N ALA A 124 -0.71 10.40 -6.66
CA ALA A 124 -1.54 10.47 -7.86
C ALA A 124 -2.34 11.78 -7.94
N GLN A 125 -2.88 12.25 -6.80
CA GLN A 125 -3.63 13.51 -6.70
C GLN A 125 -2.74 14.75 -6.90
N GLN A 126 -1.49 14.72 -6.44
CA GLN A 126 -0.53 15.82 -6.64
C GLN A 126 -0.02 15.88 -8.09
N GLY A 127 0.17 14.72 -8.72
CA GLY A 127 0.55 14.62 -10.14
C GLY A 127 -0.60 14.97 -11.08
N SER A 128 -1.85 14.77 -10.65
CA SER A 128 -3.03 15.30 -11.33
C SER A 128 -3.17 16.79 -11.03
N ILE A 129 -2.35 17.62 -11.68
CA ILE A 129 -2.78 18.98 -11.97
C ILE A 129 -4.12 18.80 -12.69
N PRO A 130 -5.24 19.41 -12.24
CA PRO A 130 -6.45 19.42 -13.04
C PRO A 130 -6.06 20.09 -14.34
N TYR A 131 -5.81 19.26 -15.35
CA TYR A 131 -5.63 19.68 -16.72
C TYR A 131 -7.02 20.15 -17.12
N TYR A 132 -7.35 21.39 -16.73
CA TYR A 132 -8.26 22.19 -17.49
C TYR A 132 -7.64 22.16 -18.88
N PRO A 133 -8.25 21.47 -19.85
CA PRO A 133 -7.77 21.61 -21.19
C PRO A 133 -7.94 23.09 -21.44
N GLN A 134 -6.81 23.77 -21.62
CA GLN A 134 -6.74 25.08 -22.21
C GLN A 134 -7.24 24.82 -23.63
N TYR A 135 -8.56 24.66 -23.77
CA TYR A 135 -9.20 24.29 -25.01
C TYR A 135 -8.87 25.43 -25.95
N TYR A 136 -8.01 25.07 -26.89
CA TYR A 136 -7.51 25.88 -27.97
C TYR A 136 -8.66 26.67 -28.61
N ALA A 137 -8.42 27.97 -28.79
CA ALA A 137 -8.97 28.84 -29.81
C ALA A 137 -10.43 28.58 -30.26
N ASP A 138 -11.33 29.40 -29.71
CA ASP A 138 -12.59 29.95 -30.25
C ASP A 138 -13.72 29.06 -30.80
N ASP A 139 -13.56 27.82 -31.30
CA ASP A 139 -14.66 27.15 -32.04
C ASP A 139 -15.06 25.71 -31.62
N GLN A 140 -14.39 25.06 -30.66
CA GLN A 140 -14.70 23.65 -30.29
C GLN A 140 -15.06 23.41 -28.82
N TYR A 141 -15.42 24.46 -28.08
CA TYR A 141 -15.83 24.30 -26.69
C TYR A 141 -17.21 23.64 -26.57
N ASP A 142 -17.24 22.41 -26.06
CA ASP A 142 -18.47 21.70 -25.70
C ASP A 142 -18.69 21.76 -24.17
N PRO A 143 -19.61 22.61 -23.67
CA PRO A 143 -19.86 22.76 -22.25
C PRO A 143 -20.42 21.49 -21.60
N GLN A 144 -21.07 20.60 -22.35
CA GLN A 144 -21.61 19.35 -21.78
C GLN A 144 -20.47 18.39 -21.46
N LYS A 145 -19.52 18.20 -22.39
CA LYS A 145 -18.33 17.37 -22.16
C LYS A 145 -17.48 17.90 -21.01
N ALA A 146 -17.32 19.22 -20.90
CA ALA A 146 -16.61 19.82 -19.78
C ALA A 146 -17.30 19.52 -18.43
N ARG A 147 -18.64 19.58 -18.36
CA ARG A 147 -19.39 19.22 -17.15
C ARG A 147 -19.26 17.75 -16.80
N GLU A 148 -19.32 16.87 -17.79
CA GLU A 148 -19.17 15.42 -17.60
C GLU A 148 -17.78 15.07 -17.07
N GLN A 149 -16.72 15.62 -17.66
CA GLN A 149 -15.34 15.42 -17.20
C GLN A 149 -15.14 15.91 -15.77
N ASN A 150 -15.68 17.08 -15.43
CA ASN A 150 -15.63 17.61 -14.06
C ASN A 150 -16.40 16.71 -13.07
N ALA A 151 -17.57 16.19 -13.46
CA ALA A 151 -18.36 15.29 -12.62
C ALA A 151 -17.63 13.96 -12.36
N LEU A 152 -16.99 13.38 -13.39
CA LEU A 152 -16.19 12.17 -13.25
C LEU A 152 -14.95 12.40 -12.37
N ALA A 153 -14.25 13.52 -12.53
CA ALA A 153 -13.12 13.88 -11.68
C ALA A 153 -13.54 14.01 -10.21
N GLN A 154 -14.66 14.69 -9.94
CA GLN A 154 -15.18 14.81 -8.57
C GLN A 154 -15.60 13.46 -7.98
N ALA A 155 -16.24 12.59 -8.77
CA ALA A 155 -16.61 11.25 -8.33
C ALA A 155 -15.37 10.41 -7.97
N GLY A 156 -14.31 10.48 -8.79
CA GLY A 156 -13.02 9.86 -8.51
C GLY A 156 -12.39 10.35 -7.20
N MET A 157 -12.33 11.67 -7.01
CA MET A 157 -11.83 12.27 -5.77
C MET A 157 -12.62 11.80 -4.54
N GLN A 158 -13.95 11.72 -4.63
CA GLN A 158 -14.77 11.23 -3.52
C GLN A 158 -14.49 9.75 -3.20
N ALA A 159 -14.29 8.91 -4.22
CA ALA A 159 -13.93 7.51 -4.02
C ALA A 159 -12.55 7.38 -3.33
N ASP A 160 -11.56 8.14 -3.79
CA ASP A 160 -10.22 8.20 -3.17
C ASP A 160 -10.30 8.63 -1.70
N GLN A 161 -11.05 9.67 -1.38
CA GLN A 161 -11.21 10.15 -0.01
C GLN A 161 -11.81 9.09 0.92
N ARG A 162 -12.72 8.25 0.42
CA ARG A 162 -13.26 7.11 1.20
C ARG A 162 -12.18 6.08 1.48
N ILE A 163 -11.33 5.77 0.50
CA ILE A 163 -10.22 4.82 0.68
C ILE A 163 -9.20 5.37 1.68
N ILE A 164 -8.82 6.65 1.54
CA ILE A 164 -7.91 7.32 2.48
C ILE A 164 -8.48 7.29 3.90
N GLY A 165 -9.73 7.69 4.07
CA GLY A 165 -10.40 7.71 5.37
C GLY A 165 -10.45 6.33 6.03
N ARG A 166 -10.83 5.30 5.27
CA ARG A 166 -10.83 3.90 5.76
C ARG A 166 -9.42 3.47 6.18
N ASN A 167 -8.42 3.66 5.33
CA ASN A 167 -7.04 3.27 5.63
C ASN A 167 -6.48 4.00 6.86
N GLN A 168 -6.77 5.30 7.01
CA GLN A 168 -6.37 6.08 8.18
C GLN A 168 -7.03 5.57 9.47
N GLN A 169 -8.31 5.23 9.41
CA GLN A 169 -9.02 4.65 10.55
C GLN A 169 -8.39 3.32 10.98
N GLU A 170 -8.09 2.44 10.02
CA GLU A 170 -7.44 1.16 10.30
C GLU A 170 -6.05 1.32 10.90
N MET A 171 -5.22 2.20 10.33
CA MET A 171 -3.89 2.52 10.88
C MET A 171 -3.98 3.00 12.35
N SER A 172 -4.99 3.83 12.66
CA SER A 172 -5.23 4.31 14.02
C SER A 172 -5.64 3.18 14.97
N ARG A 173 -6.49 2.25 14.50
CA ARG A 173 -6.90 1.07 15.28
C ARG A 173 -5.71 0.16 15.58
N ILE A 174 -4.91 -0.17 14.57
CA ILE A 174 -3.70 -0.99 14.72
C ILE A 174 -2.78 -0.36 15.77
N THR A 175 -2.46 0.93 15.62
CA THR A 175 -1.57 1.62 16.55
C THR A 175 -2.13 1.63 17.97
N SER A 176 -3.41 1.94 18.14
CA SER A 176 -4.04 2.01 19.46
C SER A 176 -4.10 0.63 20.13
N ALA A 177 -4.39 -0.42 19.37
CA ALA A 177 -4.39 -1.78 19.88
C ALA A 177 -2.99 -2.23 20.27
N LEU A 178 -1.96 -1.98 19.43
CA LEU A 178 -0.56 -2.26 19.77
C LEU A 178 -0.13 -1.54 21.05
N GLN A 179 -0.51 -0.28 21.24
CA GLN A 179 -0.21 0.48 22.46
C GLN A 179 -0.82 -0.16 23.71
N ARG A 180 -2.08 -0.61 23.64
CA ARG A 180 -2.75 -1.28 24.76
C ARG A 180 -2.19 -2.67 25.04
N LEU A 181 -1.87 -3.43 23.99
CA LEU A 181 -1.36 -4.79 24.11
C LEU A 181 0.10 -4.84 24.58
N ARG A 182 0.88 -3.78 24.38
CA ARG A 182 2.28 -3.72 24.85
C ARG A 182 2.40 -4.04 26.34
N SER A 183 1.57 -3.44 27.19
CA SER A 183 1.61 -3.71 28.64
C SER A 183 1.11 -5.12 29.00
N THR A 184 0.34 -5.75 28.12
CA THR A 184 -0.15 -7.12 28.30
C THR A 184 0.95 -8.13 27.97
N PHE A 185 1.69 -7.90 26.88
CA PHE A 185 2.78 -8.78 26.47
C PHE A 185 4.02 -8.60 27.34
N ASP A 186 4.35 -7.36 27.70
CA ASP A 186 5.54 -7.02 28.49
C ASP A 186 5.19 -6.11 29.68
N PRO A 187 4.63 -6.69 30.76
CA PRO A 187 4.21 -5.91 31.93
C PRO A 187 5.36 -5.29 32.72
N LYS A 188 6.58 -5.83 32.59
CA LYS A 188 7.77 -5.34 33.32
C LYS A 188 8.61 -4.37 32.50
N GLY A 189 8.40 -4.30 31.19
CA GLY A 189 9.23 -3.55 30.26
C GLY A 189 10.59 -4.22 30.05
N GLY A 190 11.05 -4.30 28.80
CA GLY A 190 12.38 -4.77 28.44
C GLY A 190 12.44 -6.16 27.81
N ARG A 191 11.31 -6.84 27.60
CA ARG A 191 11.28 -8.11 26.86
C ARG A 191 11.14 -7.88 25.36
N TYR A 192 10.29 -6.93 24.98
CA TYR A 192 10.01 -6.66 23.58
C TYR A 192 10.45 -5.24 23.21
N ASP A 193 11.76 -4.99 23.27
CA ASP A 193 12.35 -3.70 22.87
C ASP A 193 12.09 -3.38 21.39
N TRP A 194 11.93 -4.43 20.58
CA TRP A 194 11.54 -4.34 19.18
C TRP A 194 10.04 -4.00 18.98
N PHE A 195 9.21 -4.13 20.02
CA PHE A 195 7.77 -3.85 19.95
C PHE A 195 7.54 -2.34 19.94
N ASN A 196 7.69 -1.77 18.75
CA ASN A 196 7.59 -0.35 18.55
C ASN A 196 6.12 0.05 18.34
N THR A 197 5.58 0.82 19.29
CA THR A 197 4.22 1.37 19.21
C THR A 197 4.18 2.75 18.57
N SER A 198 5.33 3.32 18.22
CA SER A 198 5.50 4.65 17.62
C SER A 198 5.59 4.60 16.08
N LEU A 199 4.75 3.77 15.45
CA LEU A 199 4.70 3.65 13.99
C LEU A 199 4.45 5.00 13.26
N TYR A 200 3.91 6.00 13.97
CA TYR A 200 3.66 7.35 13.47
C TYR A 200 4.86 8.30 13.46
N GLN A 201 5.98 8.00 14.12
CA GLN A 201 7.04 9.00 14.32
C GLN A 201 8.03 9.17 13.17
N GLN A 202 7.95 8.34 12.12
CA GLN A 202 8.66 8.62 10.87
C GLN A 202 7.90 9.69 10.07
N ARG A 203 8.02 10.95 10.51
CA ARG A 203 7.60 12.11 9.74
C ARG A 203 8.40 12.15 8.43
N TYR A 204 7.68 12.23 7.32
CA TYR A 204 8.19 12.73 6.04
C TYR A 204 8.41 14.24 6.12
#